data_AF-A0A165AZX8-F1
#
_entry.id   AF-A0A165AZX8-F1
#
_cell.length_a   1.000
_cell.length_b   1.000
_cell.length_c   1.000
_cell.angle_alpha   90.00
_cell.angle_beta   90.00
_cell.angle_gamma   90.00
#
_symmetry.space_group_name_H-M   'P 1'
#
loop_
_entity.id
_entity.type
_entity.pdbx_description
1 polymer ?
#
loop_
_entity_poly.entity_id
_entity_poly.type
_entity_poly.pdbx_seq_one_letter_code
_entity_poly.pdbx_strand_id
1 'polypeptide(L)'
;MDRLLRAHIQRRQMHSVKNAHFFIGQRQRFILFAPTGDDLFRCPYVILICTGVHSHSIPLPTKTPLAKQQQLYEILSMLGPALADLTPRRLMRNGIVQAKLKELLPDIPQPTLADLHPSFANRDHLASLITPVKKQSFPSGTDFAGMRAQYETEQQLPRDAQYIRRVKEVTLDTGEVLRFVLCMFSAQSRRFHEAIWQLSDITFKRAPPWNEFVVGAWDHRRSSTDVFCRVFCDSKSAEAQCYILLEIDDVVHEDTGAYLKWRHIDSNSLGEFVGRYGLSLDLDIAGAKAYGLYFIAVCLRRCPDKFDLHEPLRLLISLSWFEHLWRAVHACEWHTVVRIMKSAATEPEKSIMRSMINASREKILRSVAQLQVGSKAAQGV
;
A
#
# COMPACT_ATOMS: atom_id res chain seq x y z
N MET A 1 -0.60 56.90 -45.06
CA MET A 1 0.30 56.29 -44.05
C MET A 1 1.57 55.65 -44.63
N ASP A 2 1.62 55.31 -45.92
CA ASP A 2 2.68 54.46 -46.50
C ASP A 2 3.96 55.20 -46.96
N ARG A 3 3.94 56.54 -47.06
CA ARG A 3 5.12 57.36 -47.43
C ARG A 3 5.98 57.77 -46.24
N LEU A 4 5.39 57.98 -45.07
CA LEU A 4 6.11 58.41 -43.87
C LEU A 4 6.93 57.27 -43.24
N LEU A 5 6.45 56.03 -43.34
CA LEU A 5 7.17 54.85 -42.84
C LEU A 5 8.41 54.54 -43.70
N ARG A 6 8.31 54.66 -45.03
CA ARG A 6 9.45 54.45 -45.96
C ARG A 6 10.55 55.50 -45.75
N ALA A 7 10.17 56.74 -45.46
CA ALA A 7 11.13 57.81 -45.16
C ALA A 7 11.86 57.62 -43.82
N HIS A 8 11.26 56.91 -42.87
CA HIS A 8 11.90 56.62 -41.58
C HIS A 8 12.86 55.41 -41.67
N ILE A 9 12.54 54.42 -42.48
CA ILE A 9 13.38 53.23 -42.72
C ILE A 9 14.64 53.57 -43.52
N GLN A 10 14.61 54.57 -44.41
CA GLN A 10 15.80 55.00 -45.16
C GLN A 10 16.79 55.86 -44.34
N ARG A 11 16.37 56.44 -43.20
CA ARG A 11 17.22 57.33 -42.38
C ARG A 11 17.94 56.65 -41.21
N ARG A 12 17.68 55.38 -40.93
CA ARG A 12 18.44 54.60 -39.94
C ARG A 12 18.78 53.24 -40.54
N GLN A 13 20.07 52.92 -40.60
CA GLN A 13 20.58 51.64 -41.09
C GLN A 13 20.05 50.49 -40.21
N MET A 14 18.87 49.98 -40.50
CA MET A 14 18.39 48.69 -40.00
C MET A 14 18.63 47.65 -41.09
N HIS A 15 19.61 46.78 -40.88
CA HIS A 15 19.91 45.68 -41.78
C HIS A 15 18.96 44.49 -41.53
N SER A 16 18.33 44.01 -42.61
CA SER A 16 17.53 42.78 -42.62
C SER A 16 18.46 41.56 -42.51
N VAL A 17 18.35 40.77 -41.45
CA VAL A 17 19.14 39.54 -41.28
C VAL A 17 18.27 38.28 -41.47
N LYS A 18 18.65 37.50 -42.49
CA LYS A 18 18.36 36.09 -42.85
C LYS A 18 16.90 35.60 -42.93
N ASN A 19 16.55 35.15 -44.15
CA ASN A 19 15.42 34.26 -44.45
C ASN A 19 15.77 32.82 -43.98
N ALA A 20 14.99 32.27 -43.05
CA ALA A 20 14.92 30.82 -42.84
C ALA A 20 13.66 30.27 -43.55
N HIS A 21 13.86 29.41 -44.56
CA HIS A 21 12.78 28.76 -45.29
C HIS A 21 12.55 27.36 -44.70
N PHE A 22 11.38 27.14 -44.11
CA PHE A 22 10.82 25.80 -43.87
C PHE A 22 9.58 25.62 -44.75
N PHE A 23 9.59 24.58 -45.59
CA PHE A 23 8.44 24.08 -46.39
C PHE A 23 7.54 23.24 -45.47
N ILE A 24 6.20 23.08 -45.62
CA ILE A 24 5.32 22.90 -46.77
C ILE A 24 3.92 23.46 -46.41
N GLY A 25 3.25 24.16 -47.34
CA GLY A 25 1.82 24.51 -47.27
C GLY A 25 1.49 25.91 -46.70
N GLN A 26 1.26 26.88 -47.60
CA GLN A 26 0.95 28.30 -47.34
C GLN A 26 2.09 29.10 -46.69
N ARG A 27 2.64 30.09 -47.41
CA ARG A 27 3.81 30.88 -47.00
C ARG A 27 3.49 31.80 -45.82
N GLN A 28 3.72 31.34 -44.60
CA GLN A 28 3.86 32.22 -43.45
C GLN A 28 5.21 32.95 -43.55
N ARG A 29 5.21 34.27 -43.35
CA ARG A 29 6.41 35.11 -43.38
C ARG A 29 6.55 35.82 -42.05
N PHE A 30 7.65 35.56 -41.37
CA PHE A 30 8.05 36.23 -40.14
C PHE A 30 9.08 37.30 -40.50
N ILE A 31 8.82 38.55 -40.11
CA ILE A 31 9.73 39.67 -40.29
C ILE A 31 10.11 40.19 -38.91
N LEU A 32 11.37 40.04 -38.53
CA LEU A 32 11.92 40.50 -37.27
C LEU A 32 12.69 41.80 -37.49
N PHE A 33 12.31 42.86 -36.79
CA PHE A 33 13.09 44.08 -36.66
C PHE A 33 13.66 44.14 -35.25
N ALA A 34 14.94 43.81 -35.13
CA ALA A 34 15.68 43.93 -33.88
C ALA A 34 16.72 45.06 -34.01
N PRO A 35 16.83 45.95 -33.01
CA PRO A 35 17.92 46.93 -32.96
C PRO A 35 19.26 46.20 -32.79
N THR A 36 20.34 46.76 -33.35
CA THR A 36 21.69 46.17 -33.31
C THR A 36 22.70 47.16 -32.74
N GLY A 37 23.72 46.67 -32.04
CA GLY A 37 24.79 47.51 -31.49
C GLY A 37 24.27 48.55 -30.48
N ASP A 38 24.75 49.79 -30.59
CA ASP A 38 24.44 50.88 -29.66
C ASP A 38 22.95 51.28 -29.64
N ASP A 39 22.18 50.94 -30.69
CA ASP A 39 20.75 51.21 -30.75
C ASP A 39 19.94 50.37 -29.75
N LEU A 40 20.50 49.27 -29.25
CA LEU A 40 19.86 48.43 -28.23
C LEU A 40 19.65 49.19 -26.90
N PHE A 41 20.58 50.10 -26.57
CA PHE A 41 20.48 50.95 -25.38
C PHE A 41 19.42 52.05 -25.53
N ARG A 42 19.08 52.43 -26.77
CA ARG A 42 18.10 53.49 -27.07
C ARG A 42 16.70 52.93 -27.32
N CYS A 43 16.59 51.70 -27.79
CA CYS A 43 15.33 51.00 -28.00
C CYS A 43 15.51 49.51 -27.69
N PRO A 44 15.12 49.04 -26.50
CA PRO A 44 15.24 47.63 -26.14
C PRO A 44 14.10 46.76 -26.70
N TYR A 45 13.25 47.31 -27.58
CA TYR A 45 12.09 46.61 -28.11
C TYR A 45 12.38 46.02 -29.49
N VAL A 46 11.83 44.83 -29.72
CA VAL A 46 11.90 44.11 -30.99
C VAL A 46 10.49 44.05 -31.57
N ILE A 47 10.37 44.27 -32.89
CA ILE A 47 9.10 44.14 -33.60
C ILE A 47 9.13 42.84 -34.40
N LEU A 48 8.16 41.95 -34.15
CA LEU A 48 7.93 40.76 -34.96
C LEU A 48 6.61 40.92 -35.71
N ILE A 49 6.66 40.92 -37.04
CA ILE A 49 5.49 40.96 -37.91
C ILE A 49 5.29 39.58 -38.55
N CYS A 50 4.15 38.95 -38.25
CA CYS A 50 3.75 37.69 -38.85
C CYS A 50 2.71 37.98 -39.96
N THR A 51 3.00 37.57 -41.20
CA THR A 51 2.06 37.68 -42.33
C THR A 51 1.80 36.32 -42.98
N GLY A 52 0.57 36.11 -43.48
CA GLY A 52 0.11 34.85 -44.07
C GLY A 52 -1.15 34.30 -43.39
N VAL A 53 -1.81 33.33 -44.03
CA VAL A 53 -2.99 32.65 -43.45
C VAL A 53 -2.50 31.54 -42.53
N HIS A 54 -2.82 31.64 -41.24
CA HIS A 54 -2.65 30.52 -40.31
C HIS A 54 -3.80 29.52 -40.55
N SER A 55 -3.47 28.32 -41.06
CA SER A 55 -4.44 27.25 -41.34
C SER A 55 -4.76 26.37 -40.12
N HIS A 56 -4.20 26.70 -38.96
CA HIS A 56 -4.47 26.01 -37.70
C HIS A 56 -4.91 27.03 -36.65
N SER A 57 -5.67 26.57 -35.66
CA SER A 57 -6.01 27.36 -34.48
C SER A 57 -4.75 27.75 -33.71
N ILE A 58 -4.78 28.91 -33.05
CA ILE A 58 -3.70 29.36 -32.16
C ILE A 58 -3.42 28.23 -31.15
N PRO A 59 -2.16 27.77 -31.02
CA PRO A 59 -1.83 26.72 -30.07
C PRO A 59 -2.19 27.19 -28.67
N LEU A 60 -2.83 26.32 -27.89
CA LEU A 60 -3.22 26.65 -26.52
C LEU A 60 -1.97 27.00 -25.69
N PRO A 61 -2.08 27.93 -24.73
CA PRO A 61 -0.96 28.28 -23.86
C PRO A 61 -0.42 27.04 -23.14
N THR A 62 0.80 26.63 -23.49
CA THR A 62 1.48 25.47 -22.88
C THR A 62 2.18 25.83 -21.58
N LYS A 63 2.65 27.09 -21.47
CA LYS A 63 3.28 27.59 -20.24
C LYS A 63 2.21 27.94 -19.22
N THR A 64 2.32 27.36 -18.02
CA THR A 64 1.38 27.65 -16.93
C THR A 64 1.78 28.95 -16.23
N PRO A 65 0.91 29.97 -16.16
CA PRO A 65 1.17 31.18 -15.39
C PRO A 65 1.38 30.88 -13.90
N LEU A 66 2.21 31.67 -13.22
CA LEU A 66 2.54 31.47 -11.80
C LEU A 66 1.29 31.45 -10.91
N ALA A 67 0.33 32.36 -11.14
CA ALA A 67 -0.94 32.39 -10.41
C ALA A 67 -1.72 31.06 -10.52
N LYS A 68 -1.70 30.40 -11.68
CA LYS A 68 -2.34 29.11 -11.88
C LYS A 68 -1.58 27.96 -11.21
N GLN A 69 -0.25 28.04 -11.17
CA GLN A 69 0.56 27.10 -10.40
C GLN A 69 0.29 27.21 -8.91
N GLN A 70 0.16 28.43 -8.38
CA GLN A 70 -0.18 28.69 -6.98
C GLN A 70 -1.54 28.08 -6.60
N GLN A 71 -2.57 28.28 -7.43
CA GLN A 71 -3.88 27.64 -7.25
C GLN A 71 -3.77 26.10 -7.21
N LEU A 72 -2.92 25.51 -8.06
CA LEU A 72 -2.67 24.07 -8.00
C LEU A 72 -1.95 23.65 -6.71
N TYR A 73 -0.98 24.42 -6.24
CA TYR A 73 -0.26 24.12 -4.99
C TYR A 73 -1.16 24.20 -3.76
N GLU A 74 -2.09 25.15 -3.72
CA GLU A 74 -3.14 25.22 -2.69
C GLU A 74 -4.06 24.00 -2.74
N ILE A 75 -4.41 23.51 -3.94
CA ILE A 75 -5.16 22.26 -4.07
C ILE A 75 -4.36 21.07 -3.52
N LEU A 76 -3.07 20.99 -3.84
CA LEU A 76 -2.20 19.90 -3.43
C LEU A 76 -1.96 19.86 -1.91
N SER A 77 -1.87 21.02 -1.25
CA SER A 77 -1.65 21.09 0.20
C SER A 77 -2.83 20.55 1.01
N MET A 78 -4.05 20.63 0.48
CA MET A 78 -5.25 20.06 1.11
C MET A 78 -5.32 18.53 1.07
N LEU A 79 -4.48 17.87 0.27
CA LEU A 79 -4.55 16.40 0.08
C LEU A 79 -3.94 15.62 1.24
N GLY A 80 -3.13 16.26 2.10
CA GLY A 80 -2.50 15.62 3.25
C GLY A 80 -1.82 14.29 2.87
N PRO A 81 -2.11 13.18 3.57
CA PRO A 81 -1.51 11.87 3.27
C PRO A 81 -1.76 11.35 1.84
N ALA A 82 -2.85 11.76 1.19
CA ALA A 82 -3.15 11.33 -0.19
C ALA A 82 -2.10 11.84 -1.20
N LEU A 83 -1.31 12.86 -0.83
CA LEU A 83 -0.20 13.37 -1.64
C LEU A 83 0.92 12.32 -1.83
N ALA A 84 1.15 11.45 -0.84
CA ALA A 84 2.24 10.46 -0.86
C ALA A 84 2.15 9.55 -2.09
N ASP A 85 0.94 9.13 -2.44
CA ASP A 85 0.67 8.18 -3.51
C ASP A 85 -0.04 8.84 -4.71
N LEU A 86 0.12 10.17 -4.82
CA LEU A 86 -0.52 10.97 -5.85
C LEU A 86 0.20 10.83 -7.19
N THR A 87 -0.60 10.60 -8.22
CA THR A 87 -0.22 10.63 -9.64
C THR A 87 -1.14 11.62 -10.37
N PRO A 88 -0.78 12.14 -11.55
CA PRO A 88 -1.67 13.02 -12.32
C PRO A 88 -3.07 12.42 -12.52
N ARG A 89 -3.15 11.11 -12.77
CA ARG A 89 -4.42 10.39 -12.91
C ARG A 89 -5.23 10.35 -11.61
N ARG A 90 -4.58 10.11 -10.47
CA ARG A 90 -5.24 10.10 -9.16
C ARG A 90 -5.67 11.51 -8.74
N LEU A 91 -4.86 12.54 -9.02
CA LEU A 91 -5.22 13.93 -8.80
C LEU A 91 -6.51 14.31 -9.55
N MET A 92 -6.58 14.00 -10.85
CA MET A 92 -7.77 14.30 -11.66
C MET A 92 -9.05 13.60 -11.16
N ARG A 93 -8.93 12.46 -10.48
CA ARG A 93 -10.06 11.67 -9.96
C ARG A 93 -10.32 11.89 -8.47
N ASN A 94 -9.54 12.74 -7.81
CA ASN A 94 -9.62 12.91 -6.37
C ASN A 94 -10.85 13.76 -5.99
N GLY A 95 -11.67 13.27 -5.06
CA GLY A 95 -12.91 13.95 -4.64
C GLY A 95 -12.68 15.33 -4.02
N ILE A 96 -11.59 15.52 -3.27
CA ILE A 96 -11.22 16.81 -2.66
C ILE A 96 -10.87 17.82 -3.76
N VAL A 97 -10.10 17.38 -4.77
CA VAL A 97 -9.77 18.22 -5.93
C VAL A 97 -11.02 18.61 -6.70
N GLN A 98 -11.92 17.66 -6.95
CA GLN A 98 -13.19 17.91 -7.65
C GLN A 98 -14.09 18.88 -6.89
N ALA A 99 -14.16 18.76 -5.56
CA ALA A 99 -14.91 19.70 -4.73
C ALA A 99 -14.30 21.12 -4.82
N LYS A 100 -12.97 21.25 -4.72
CA LYS A 100 -12.32 22.55 -4.84
C LYS A 100 -12.46 23.17 -6.22
N LEU A 101 -12.41 22.37 -7.29
CA LEU A 101 -12.62 22.87 -8.64
C LEU A 101 -14.03 23.43 -8.84
N LYS A 102 -15.06 22.80 -8.25
CA LYS A 102 -16.43 23.34 -8.26
C LYS A 102 -16.56 24.65 -7.51
N GLU A 103 -15.83 24.82 -6.42
CA GLU A 103 -15.78 26.10 -5.69
C GLU A 103 -15.08 27.19 -6.52
N LEU A 104 -13.97 26.86 -7.18
CA LEU A 104 -13.20 27.81 -8.00
C LEU A 104 -13.85 28.15 -9.33
N LEU A 105 -14.67 27.26 -9.88
CA LEU A 105 -15.28 27.36 -11.21
C LEU A 105 -16.79 27.03 -11.12
N PRO A 106 -17.59 27.85 -10.41
CA PRO A 106 -19.00 27.56 -10.13
C PRO A 106 -19.88 27.53 -11.38
N ASP A 107 -19.47 28.25 -12.43
CA ASP A 107 -20.21 28.35 -13.69
C ASP A 107 -20.03 27.11 -14.59
N ILE A 108 -19.11 26.21 -14.24
CA ILE A 108 -18.83 24.99 -15.01
C ILE A 108 -19.46 23.79 -14.28
N PRO A 109 -20.43 23.07 -14.88
CA PRO A 109 -21.15 21.99 -14.19
C PRO A 109 -20.25 20.83 -13.69
N GLN A 110 -19.19 20.52 -14.44
CA GLN A 110 -18.24 19.45 -14.13
C GLN A 110 -16.81 19.94 -14.42
N PRO A 111 -16.25 20.80 -13.56
CA PRO A 111 -14.96 21.41 -13.82
C PRO A 111 -13.83 20.39 -13.69
N THR A 112 -12.87 20.49 -14.60
CA THR A 112 -11.65 19.71 -14.63
C THR A 112 -10.44 20.61 -14.40
N LEU A 113 -9.27 20.01 -14.20
CA LEU A 113 -8.03 20.79 -14.11
C LEU A 113 -7.73 21.55 -15.40
N ALA A 114 -8.16 21.04 -16.56
CA ALA A 114 -7.97 21.72 -17.84
C ALA A 114 -8.77 23.04 -17.93
N ASP A 115 -9.92 23.10 -17.24
CA ASP A 115 -10.74 24.31 -17.14
C ASP A 115 -10.09 25.38 -16.26
N LEU A 116 -9.26 24.97 -15.29
CA LEU A 116 -8.43 25.89 -14.52
C LEU A 116 -7.31 26.50 -15.37
N HIS A 117 -6.66 25.66 -16.18
CA HIS A 117 -5.71 26.05 -17.23
C HIS A 117 -5.44 24.90 -18.22
N PRO A 118 -5.40 25.13 -19.54
CA PRO A 118 -5.22 24.07 -20.54
C PRO A 118 -3.97 23.20 -20.37
N SER A 119 -2.87 23.78 -19.86
CA SER A 119 -1.63 23.03 -19.59
C SER A 119 -1.80 21.89 -18.59
N PHE A 120 -2.80 21.96 -17.69
CA PHE A 120 -3.07 20.89 -16.72
C PHE A 120 -3.75 19.66 -17.34
N ALA A 121 -4.15 19.72 -18.61
CA ALA A 121 -4.50 18.51 -19.35
C ALA A 121 -3.28 17.62 -19.63
N ASN A 122 -2.06 18.19 -19.66
CA ASN A 122 -0.83 17.45 -19.85
C ASN A 122 -0.39 16.77 -18.55
N ARG A 123 -0.41 15.43 -18.55
CA ARG A 123 -0.07 14.60 -17.39
C ARG A 123 1.40 14.70 -16.98
N ASP A 124 2.32 14.80 -17.94
CA ASP A 124 3.75 14.92 -17.65
C ASP A 124 4.04 16.29 -17.03
N HIS A 125 3.37 17.32 -17.53
CA HIS A 125 3.43 18.66 -16.95
C HIS A 125 2.90 18.66 -15.51
N LEU A 126 1.73 18.07 -15.27
CA LEU A 126 1.19 17.89 -13.91
C LEU A 126 2.15 17.11 -13.00
N ALA A 127 2.77 16.04 -13.50
CA ALA A 127 3.75 15.27 -12.74
C ALA A 127 4.95 16.15 -12.33
N SER A 128 5.42 17.03 -13.21
CA SER A 128 6.50 17.96 -12.92
C SER A 128 6.14 18.99 -11.84
N LEU A 129 4.86 19.36 -11.72
CA LEU A 129 4.35 20.25 -10.67
C LEU A 129 4.06 19.53 -9.34
N ILE A 130 3.60 18.27 -9.39
CA ILE A 130 3.33 17.45 -8.20
C ILE A 130 4.62 17.07 -7.48
N THR A 131 5.67 16.72 -8.23
CA THR A 131 6.91 16.14 -7.69
C THR A 131 7.60 17.03 -6.65
N PRO A 132 7.79 18.36 -6.87
CA PRO A 132 8.35 19.24 -5.86
C PRO A 132 7.53 19.29 -4.57
N VAL A 133 6.20 19.34 -4.68
CA VAL A 133 5.29 19.39 -3.52
C VAL A 133 5.35 18.09 -2.71
N LYS A 134 5.42 16.94 -3.40
CA LYS A 134 5.65 15.63 -2.75
C LYS A 134 6.99 15.61 -2.01
N LYS A 135 8.07 16.07 -2.65
CA LYS A 135 9.41 16.09 -2.04
C LYS A 135 9.49 17.02 -0.84
N GLN A 136 8.78 18.15 -0.88
CA GLN A 136 8.68 19.07 0.25
C GLN A 136 7.88 18.47 1.41
N SER A 137 6.78 17.78 1.11
CA SER A 137 5.90 17.19 2.13
C SER A 137 6.46 15.89 2.72
N PHE A 138 7.25 15.14 1.95
CA PHE A 138 7.87 13.88 2.32
C PHE A 138 9.37 13.94 2.03
N PRO A 139 10.15 14.68 2.84
CA PRO A 139 11.59 14.92 2.60
C PRO A 139 12.41 13.63 2.62
N SER A 140 12.01 12.66 3.46
CA SER A 140 12.62 11.32 3.54
C SER A 140 12.07 10.34 2.51
N GLY A 141 11.24 10.81 1.57
CA GLY A 141 10.56 9.97 0.59
C GLY A 141 9.31 9.28 1.15
N THR A 142 8.74 8.38 0.35
CA THR A 142 7.51 7.63 0.66
C THR A 142 7.74 6.12 0.70
N ASP A 143 9.00 5.70 0.78
CA ASP A 143 9.43 4.31 0.85
C ASP A 143 9.78 3.92 2.31
N PHE A 144 10.61 2.90 2.49
CA PHE A 144 11.03 2.46 3.83
C PHE A 144 11.77 3.55 4.63
N ALA A 145 12.54 4.43 3.97
CA ALA A 145 13.19 5.55 4.65
C ALA A 145 12.15 6.58 5.14
N GLY A 146 11.12 6.83 4.33
CA GLY A 146 9.95 7.61 4.72
C GLY A 146 9.23 7.01 5.93
N MET A 147 9.06 5.68 5.95
CA MET A 147 8.44 4.97 7.08
C MET A 147 9.27 5.05 8.37
N ARG A 148 10.60 5.03 8.29
CA ARG A 148 11.46 5.27 9.47
C ARG A 148 11.27 6.66 10.05
N ALA A 149 11.25 7.69 9.21
CA ALA A 149 10.98 9.06 9.66
C ALA A 149 9.57 9.22 10.25
N GLN A 150 8.57 8.57 9.66
CA GLN A 150 7.21 8.55 10.20
C GLN A 150 7.16 7.84 11.56
N TYR A 151 7.91 6.75 11.73
CA TYR A 151 8.02 6.05 13.01
C TYR A 151 8.60 6.92 14.11
N GLU A 152 9.64 7.71 13.83
CA GLU A 152 10.20 8.67 14.80
C GLU A 152 9.15 9.70 15.24
N THR A 153 8.30 10.16 14.31
CA THR A 153 7.19 11.07 14.61
C THR A 153 6.12 10.39 15.46
N GLU A 154 5.76 9.15 15.14
CA GLU A 154 4.84 8.32 15.92
C GLU A 154 5.34 8.10 17.35
N GLN A 155 6.65 7.90 17.56
CA GLN A 155 7.21 7.72 18.91
C GLN A 155 7.07 8.96 19.81
N GLN A 156 6.81 10.14 19.25
CA GLN A 156 6.50 11.35 20.02
C GLN A 156 5.03 11.41 20.48
N LEU A 157 4.16 10.59 19.91
CA LEU A 157 2.76 10.53 20.31
C LEU A 157 2.59 9.74 21.62
N PRO A 158 1.54 10.02 22.41
CA PRO A 158 1.14 9.16 23.51
C PRO A 158 0.96 7.72 23.02
N ARG A 159 1.33 6.74 23.85
CA ARG A 159 1.34 5.31 23.49
C ARG A 159 0.04 4.80 22.86
N ASP A 160 -1.10 5.33 23.29
CA ASP A 160 -2.42 4.95 22.78
C ASP A 160 -2.75 5.51 21.38
N ALA A 161 -2.08 6.59 20.98
CA ALA A 161 -2.20 7.16 19.64
C ALA A 161 -1.18 6.56 18.66
N GLN A 162 -0.20 5.79 19.14
CA GLN A 162 0.83 5.19 18.30
C GLN A 162 0.26 4.05 17.45
N TYR A 163 0.20 4.25 16.12
CA TYR A 163 -0.21 3.19 15.20
C TYR A 163 0.97 2.37 14.70
N ILE A 164 2.09 3.02 14.37
CA ILE A 164 3.30 2.34 13.90
C ILE A 164 4.14 1.97 15.11
N ARG A 165 4.32 0.67 15.33
CA ARG A 165 4.88 0.10 16.55
C ARG A 165 6.31 -0.38 16.39
N ARG A 166 6.68 -0.78 15.17
CA ARG A 166 8.03 -1.16 14.78
C ARG A 166 8.29 -0.75 13.34
N VAL A 167 9.50 -0.27 13.08
CA VAL A 167 10.09 -0.20 11.73
C VAL A 167 11.51 -0.73 11.87
N LYS A 168 11.78 -1.92 11.32
CA LYS A 168 13.02 -2.64 11.55
C LYS A 168 13.60 -3.19 10.25
N GLU A 169 14.92 -3.12 10.16
CA GLU A 169 15.75 -3.85 9.20
C GLU A 169 16.68 -4.74 10.03
N VAL A 170 16.57 -6.05 9.86
CA VAL A 170 17.31 -7.03 10.66
C VAL A 170 17.87 -8.13 9.77
N THR A 171 19.09 -8.57 10.06
CA THR A 171 19.66 -9.77 9.44
C THR A 171 19.30 -10.98 10.28
N LEU A 172 18.57 -11.92 9.70
CA LEU A 172 18.17 -13.17 10.32
C LEU A 172 19.35 -14.15 10.36
N ASP A 173 19.25 -15.18 11.19
CA ASP A 173 20.27 -16.23 11.30
C ASP A 173 20.53 -16.98 9.97
N THR A 174 19.56 -16.94 9.06
CA THR A 174 19.68 -17.47 7.69
C THR A 174 20.56 -16.62 6.78
N GLY A 175 21.00 -15.43 7.22
CA GLY A 175 21.68 -14.41 6.43
C GLY A 175 20.72 -13.52 5.62
N GLU A 176 19.42 -13.78 5.68
CA GLU A 176 18.39 -12.96 5.03
C GLU A 176 18.24 -11.60 5.73
N VAL A 177 18.17 -10.51 4.95
CA VAL A 177 17.81 -9.19 5.47
C VAL A 177 16.30 -9.02 5.39
N LEU A 178 15.65 -8.94 6.54
CA LEU A 178 14.23 -8.67 6.68
C LEU A 178 14.00 -7.19 6.95
N ARG A 179 13.14 -6.55 6.15
CA ARG A 179 12.56 -5.25 6.47
C ARG A 179 11.07 -5.42 6.77
N PHE A 180 10.62 -4.81 7.86
CA PHE A 180 9.19 -4.78 8.15
C PHE A 180 8.73 -3.54 8.90
N VAL A 181 7.44 -3.26 8.78
CA VAL A 181 6.69 -2.23 9.50
C VAL A 181 5.52 -2.91 10.21
N LEU A 182 5.48 -2.87 11.53
CA LEU A 182 4.39 -3.40 12.35
C LEU A 182 3.44 -2.27 12.74
N CYS A 183 2.17 -2.41 12.36
CA CYS A 183 1.11 -1.45 12.66
C CYS A 183 0.03 -2.08 13.54
N MET A 184 -0.22 -1.49 14.71
CA MET A 184 -1.21 -1.94 15.69
C MET A 184 -1.45 -0.85 16.73
N PHE A 185 -2.68 -0.39 16.92
CA PHE A 185 -2.98 0.50 18.06
C PHE A 185 -2.93 -0.28 19.38
N SER A 186 -2.59 0.37 20.49
CA SER A 186 -2.59 -0.26 21.82
C SER A 186 -3.96 -0.84 22.21
N ALA A 187 -5.05 -0.17 21.83
CA ALA A 187 -6.41 -0.66 22.04
C ALA A 187 -6.69 -1.95 21.25
N GLN A 188 -6.10 -2.09 20.05
CA GLN A 188 -6.17 -3.34 19.28
C GLN A 188 -5.30 -4.42 19.95
N SER A 189 -4.10 -4.06 20.41
CA SER A 189 -3.20 -4.95 21.14
C SER A 189 -3.87 -5.59 22.37
N ARG A 190 -4.49 -4.76 23.21
CA ARG A 190 -5.25 -5.22 24.39
C ARG A 190 -6.42 -6.15 24.03
N ARG A 191 -7.20 -5.80 23.00
CA ARG A 191 -8.31 -6.65 22.54
C ARG A 191 -7.82 -7.94 21.88
N PHE A 192 -6.71 -7.89 21.18
CA PHE A 192 -6.09 -9.06 20.58
C PHE A 192 -5.55 -10.01 21.64
N HIS A 193 -4.99 -9.50 22.73
CA HIS A 193 -4.58 -10.31 23.88
C HIS A 193 -5.73 -11.17 24.43
N GLU A 194 -6.95 -10.61 24.48
CA GLU A 194 -8.18 -11.31 24.92
C GLU A 194 -8.77 -12.27 23.87
N ALA A 195 -8.27 -12.25 22.63
CA ALA A 195 -8.88 -13.02 21.55
C ALA A 195 -8.63 -14.54 21.69
N ILE A 196 -9.70 -15.32 21.51
CA ILE A 196 -9.69 -16.79 21.64
C ILE A 196 -9.40 -17.47 20.29
N TRP A 197 -9.89 -16.89 19.19
CA TRP A 197 -9.78 -17.45 17.84
C TRP A 197 -9.03 -16.49 16.94
N GLN A 198 -7.81 -16.87 16.54
CA GLN A 198 -6.96 -16.07 15.67
C GLN A 198 -7.07 -16.53 14.22
N LEU A 199 -7.05 -15.56 13.30
CA LEU A 199 -6.97 -15.77 11.87
C LEU A 199 -5.73 -15.04 11.32
N SER A 200 -5.00 -15.67 10.41
CA SER A 200 -3.89 -15.00 9.73
C SER A 200 -3.92 -15.20 8.23
N ASP A 201 -3.65 -14.12 7.52
CA ASP A 201 -3.74 -13.97 6.08
C ASP A 201 -2.56 -13.14 5.57
N ILE A 202 -2.10 -13.40 4.35
CA ILE A 202 -1.13 -12.55 3.64
C ILE A 202 -1.73 -12.10 2.33
N THR A 203 -1.81 -10.78 2.16
CA THR A 203 -2.27 -10.18 0.90
C THR A 203 -1.12 -9.52 0.14
N PHE A 204 -1.12 -9.68 -1.19
CA PHE A 204 -0.06 -9.18 -2.08
C PHE A 204 -0.47 -7.96 -2.91
N LYS A 205 -1.72 -7.50 -2.77
CA LYS A 205 -2.33 -6.57 -3.75
C LYS A 205 -2.37 -5.11 -3.29
N ARG A 206 -2.23 -4.84 -2.00
CA ARG A 206 -2.54 -3.51 -1.44
C ARG A 206 -1.33 -2.58 -1.36
N ALA A 207 -0.12 -3.10 -1.15
CA ALA A 207 1.09 -2.28 -1.03
C ALA A 207 2.32 -2.83 -1.80
N PRO A 208 2.25 -3.15 -3.12
CA PRO A 208 3.42 -3.60 -3.86
C PRO A 208 4.59 -2.60 -3.76
N PRO A 209 5.85 -3.05 -3.62
CA PRO A 209 6.32 -4.45 -3.65
C PRO A 209 6.23 -5.20 -2.31
N TRP A 210 5.68 -4.60 -1.27
CA TRP A 210 5.60 -5.19 0.08
C TRP A 210 4.47 -6.21 0.18
N ASN A 211 4.68 -7.22 1.01
CA ASN A 211 3.64 -8.15 1.43
C ASN A 211 2.92 -7.57 2.65
N GLU A 212 1.59 -7.69 2.70
CA GLU A 212 0.80 -7.30 3.88
C GLU A 212 0.36 -8.56 4.63
N PHE A 213 1.03 -8.86 5.74
CA PHE A 213 0.60 -9.88 6.70
C PHE A 213 -0.43 -9.29 7.66
N VAL A 214 -1.57 -9.95 7.79
CA VAL A 214 -2.71 -9.48 8.57
C VAL A 214 -3.01 -10.50 9.65
N VAL A 215 -3.03 -10.04 10.91
CA VAL A 215 -3.53 -10.82 12.03
C VAL A 215 -4.91 -10.32 12.39
N GLY A 216 -5.90 -11.16 12.11
CA GLY A 216 -7.27 -10.99 12.53
C GLY A 216 -7.61 -11.91 13.70
N ALA A 217 -8.72 -11.62 14.36
CA ALA A 217 -9.28 -12.52 15.36
C ALA A 217 -10.78 -12.27 15.49
N TRP A 218 -11.51 -13.25 16.04
CA TRP A 218 -12.90 -13.02 16.43
C TRP A 218 -12.94 -12.09 17.65
N ASP A 219 -13.54 -10.91 17.48
CA ASP A 219 -13.83 -10.01 18.58
C ASP A 219 -15.21 -10.32 19.18
N HIS A 220 -15.19 -10.84 20.40
CA HIS A 220 -16.41 -11.13 21.15
C HIS A 220 -17.23 -9.88 21.45
N ARG A 221 -16.58 -8.71 21.59
CA ARG A 221 -17.29 -7.45 21.91
C ARG A 221 -18.15 -6.97 20.74
N ARG A 222 -17.68 -7.15 19.51
CA ARG A 222 -18.39 -6.75 18.28
C ARG A 222 -19.12 -7.89 17.59
N SER A 223 -18.92 -9.13 18.04
CA SER A 223 -19.42 -10.34 17.38
C SER A 223 -19.04 -10.38 15.90
N SER A 224 -17.79 -10.00 15.60
CA SER A 224 -17.25 -9.95 14.24
C SER A 224 -15.76 -10.26 14.22
N THR A 225 -15.25 -10.69 13.07
CA THR A 225 -13.81 -10.79 12.85
C THR A 225 -13.25 -9.40 12.56
N ASP A 226 -12.28 -8.97 13.39
CA ASP A 226 -11.59 -7.70 13.24
C ASP A 226 -10.11 -7.92 12.91
N VAL A 227 -9.51 -6.93 12.24
CA VAL A 227 -8.06 -6.86 12.04
C VAL A 227 -7.43 -6.17 13.23
N PHE A 228 -6.49 -6.86 13.89
CA PHE A 228 -5.79 -6.37 15.06
C PHE A 228 -4.39 -5.86 14.75
N CYS A 229 -3.67 -6.54 13.86
CA CYS A 229 -2.33 -6.14 13.46
C CYS A 229 -2.18 -6.24 11.94
N ARG A 230 -1.45 -5.28 11.37
CA ARG A 230 -0.99 -5.31 9.98
C ARG A 230 0.52 -5.18 9.97
N VAL A 231 1.19 -6.03 9.20
CA VAL A 231 2.63 -5.97 9.02
C VAL A 231 2.93 -5.88 7.54
N PHE A 232 3.71 -4.87 7.15
CA PHE A 232 4.25 -4.77 5.81
C PHE A 232 5.68 -5.29 5.83
N CYS A 233 6.01 -6.30 5.03
CA CYS A 233 7.35 -6.90 4.97
C CYS A 233 7.78 -7.25 3.55
N ASP A 234 9.09 -7.28 3.31
CA ASP A 234 9.68 -7.64 2.01
C ASP A 234 9.98 -9.14 1.87
N SER A 235 9.90 -9.91 2.96
CA SER A 235 10.11 -11.36 2.97
C SER A 235 8.82 -12.16 3.20
N LYS A 236 8.85 -13.43 2.76
CA LYS A 236 7.86 -14.48 3.07
C LYS A 236 8.49 -15.74 3.67
N SER A 237 9.77 -15.70 4.03
CA SER A 237 10.42 -16.88 4.62
C SER A 237 9.76 -17.22 5.96
N ALA A 238 9.85 -18.50 6.35
CA ALA A 238 9.27 -18.95 7.61
C ALA A 238 9.97 -18.28 8.80
N GLU A 239 11.27 -18.06 8.68
CA GLU A 239 12.14 -17.45 9.68
C GLU A 239 11.81 -15.95 9.84
N ALA A 240 11.60 -15.23 8.74
CA ALA A 240 11.18 -13.83 8.77
C ALA A 240 9.79 -13.66 9.41
N GLN A 241 8.83 -14.50 9.02
CA GLN A 241 7.49 -14.43 9.59
C GLN A 241 7.45 -14.88 11.06
N CYS A 242 8.29 -15.84 11.46
CA CYS A 242 8.47 -16.20 12.86
C CYS A 242 8.98 -14.99 13.67
N TYR A 243 10.00 -14.29 13.17
CA TYR A 243 10.51 -13.06 13.79
C TYR A 243 9.40 -12.01 13.96
N ILE A 244 8.60 -11.80 12.91
CA ILE A 244 7.45 -10.88 12.95
C ILE A 244 6.42 -11.31 14.02
N LEU A 245 6.10 -12.60 14.14
CA LEU A 245 5.16 -13.10 15.15
C LEU A 245 5.67 -12.87 16.57
N LEU A 246 6.97 -13.04 16.80
CA LEU A 246 7.59 -12.73 18.09
C LEU A 246 7.51 -11.22 18.40
N GLU A 247 7.74 -10.35 17.41
CA GLU A 247 7.60 -8.90 17.58
C GLU A 247 6.16 -8.47 17.86
N ILE A 248 5.16 -9.17 17.29
CA ILE A 248 3.75 -8.96 17.63
C ILE A 248 3.51 -9.34 19.09
N ASP A 249 4.02 -10.49 19.55
CA ASP A 249 3.90 -10.93 20.94
C ASP A 249 4.55 -9.93 21.91
N ASP A 250 5.73 -9.39 21.56
CA ASP A 250 6.42 -8.36 22.34
C ASP A 250 5.63 -7.05 22.40
N VAL A 251 5.04 -6.59 21.29
CA VAL A 251 4.16 -5.40 21.28
C VAL A 251 2.94 -5.61 22.18
N VAL A 252 2.39 -6.83 22.20
CA VAL A 252 1.28 -7.15 23.10
C VAL A 252 1.70 -7.15 24.56
N HIS A 253 2.86 -7.73 24.85
CA HIS A 253 3.43 -7.70 26.20
C HIS A 253 3.68 -6.26 26.68
N GLU A 254 4.22 -5.38 25.84
CA GLU A 254 4.46 -3.98 26.19
C GLU A 254 3.16 -3.23 26.56
N ASP A 255 2.04 -3.54 25.91
CA ASP A 255 0.78 -2.83 26.13
C ASP A 255 -0.11 -3.44 27.23
N THR A 256 0.12 -4.71 27.58
CA THR A 256 -0.75 -5.48 28.49
C THR A 256 -0.04 -6.01 29.73
N GLY A 257 1.30 -6.04 29.73
CA GLY A 257 2.11 -6.71 30.73
C GLY A 257 2.14 -8.24 30.58
N ALA A 258 1.50 -8.82 29.55
CA ALA A 258 1.39 -10.26 29.37
C ALA A 258 1.60 -10.68 27.90
N TYR A 259 2.32 -11.78 27.70
CA TYR A 259 2.46 -12.39 26.39
C TYR A 259 1.19 -13.13 25.97
N LEU A 260 1.06 -13.35 24.67
CA LEU A 260 -0.01 -14.14 24.10
C LEU A 260 0.02 -15.57 24.62
N LYS A 261 -1.10 -15.98 25.20
CA LYS A 261 -1.33 -17.36 25.62
C LYS A 261 -1.95 -18.19 24.51
N TRP A 262 -1.52 -19.43 24.42
CA TRP A 262 -1.97 -20.45 23.51
C TRP A 262 -2.38 -21.67 24.32
N ARG A 263 -3.59 -22.19 24.11
CA ARG A 263 -4.06 -23.35 24.88
C ARG A 263 -3.11 -24.54 24.76
N HIS A 264 -2.58 -24.79 23.55
CA HIS A 264 -1.57 -25.83 23.29
C HIS A 264 -0.35 -25.72 24.23
N ILE A 265 0.10 -24.50 24.52
CA ILE A 265 1.36 -24.27 25.25
C ILE A 265 1.11 -23.97 26.73
N ASP A 266 0.10 -23.18 27.06
CA ASP A 266 -0.11 -22.62 28.40
C ASP A 266 -1.03 -23.48 29.26
N SER A 267 -1.82 -24.39 28.67
CA SER A 267 -2.76 -25.23 29.42
C SER A 267 -2.08 -26.38 30.16
N ASN A 268 -2.56 -26.69 31.36
CA ASN A 268 -2.13 -27.80 32.20
C ASN A 268 -3.05 -29.02 32.10
N SER A 269 -4.20 -28.89 31.43
CA SER A 269 -5.13 -30.00 31.22
C SER A 269 -6.03 -29.76 30.02
N LEU A 270 -6.54 -30.83 29.39
CA LEU A 270 -7.48 -30.70 28.28
C LEU A 270 -8.78 -29.95 28.64
N GLY A 271 -9.14 -29.84 29.93
CA GLY A 271 -10.33 -29.12 30.38
C GLY A 271 -10.13 -27.63 30.65
N GLU A 272 -8.89 -27.15 30.71
CA GLU A 272 -8.60 -25.77 31.11
C GLU A 272 -8.83 -24.77 29.97
N PHE A 273 -9.51 -23.68 30.31
CA PHE A 273 -9.79 -22.57 29.40
C PHE A 273 -8.76 -21.46 29.54
N VAL A 274 -7.66 -21.59 28.79
CA VAL A 274 -6.56 -20.61 28.78
C VAL A 274 -6.09 -20.29 27.37
N GLY A 275 -5.88 -18.99 27.13
CA GLY A 275 -5.31 -18.48 25.88
C GLY A 275 -6.17 -18.75 24.65
N ARG A 276 -5.53 -18.69 23.49
CA ARG A 276 -6.15 -18.96 22.20
C ARG A 276 -6.46 -20.44 22.05
N TYR A 277 -7.70 -20.72 21.70
CA TYR A 277 -8.18 -22.06 21.41
C TYR A 277 -7.86 -22.49 20.00
N GLY A 278 -7.73 -21.55 19.07
CA GLY A 278 -7.46 -21.94 17.72
C GLY A 278 -6.91 -20.87 16.81
N LEU A 279 -6.19 -21.39 15.83
CA LEU A 279 -5.56 -20.67 14.75
C LEU A 279 -6.13 -21.15 13.41
N SER A 280 -6.64 -20.22 12.63
CA SER A 280 -6.98 -20.45 11.23
C SER A 280 -5.99 -19.72 10.34
N LEU A 281 -5.42 -20.43 9.37
CA LEU A 281 -4.39 -19.92 8.47
C LEU A 281 -4.88 -19.97 7.02
N ASP A 282 -4.82 -18.83 6.34
CA ASP A 282 -4.83 -18.77 4.87
C ASP A 282 -3.43 -18.33 4.42
N LEU A 283 -2.44 -19.20 4.67
CA LEU A 283 -1.02 -18.97 4.43
C LEU A 283 -0.45 -20.07 3.54
N ASP A 284 0.67 -19.78 2.88
CA ASP A 284 1.48 -20.82 2.25
C ASP A 284 2.23 -21.66 3.29
N ILE A 285 2.97 -22.67 2.82
CA ILE A 285 3.72 -23.57 3.70
C ILE A 285 4.77 -22.84 4.54
N ALA A 286 5.36 -21.76 4.02
CA ALA A 286 6.35 -20.99 4.75
C ALA A 286 5.69 -20.25 5.93
N GLY A 287 4.52 -19.65 5.72
CA GLY A 287 3.78 -19.02 6.80
C GLY A 287 3.18 -19.99 7.81
N ALA A 288 2.77 -21.18 7.37
CA ALA A 288 2.39 -22.25 8.29
C ALA A 288 3.59 -22.70 9.15
N LYS A 289 4.76 -22.92 8.53
CA LYS A 289 6.01 -23.24 9.23
C LYS A 289 6.40 -22.14 10.22
N ALA A 290 6.21 -20.87 9.87
CA ALA A 290 6.51 -19.73 10.74
C ALA A 290 5.79 -19.81 12.09
N TYR A 291 4.49 -20.18 12.10
CA TYR A 291 3.76 -20.40 13.34
C TYR A 291 4.30 -21.56 14.17
N GLY A 292 4.68 -22.67 13.52
CA GLY A 292 5.33 -23.80 14.20
C GLY A 292 6.66 -23.39 14.85
N LEU A 293 7.49 -22.62 14.14
CA LEU A 293 8.74 -22.07 14.68
C LEU A 293 8.49 -21.08 15.81
N TYR A 294 7.47 -20.22 15.68
CA TYR A 294 7.05 -19.29 16.72
C TYR A 294 6.64 -20.03 18.00
N PHE A 295 5.89 -21.12 17.89
CA PHE A 295 5.51 -21.95 19.05
C PHE A 295 6.71 -22.60 19.73
N ILE A 296 7.69 -23.09 18.96
CA ILE A 296 8.94 -23.61 19.51
C ILE A 296 9.68 -22.51 20.29
N ALA A 297 9.84 -21.32 19.67
CA ALA A 297 10.51 -20.19 20.30
C ALA A 297 9.80 -19.74 21.58
N VAL A 298 8.47 -19.72 21.59
CA VAL A 298 7.64 -19.46 22.76
C VAL A 298 7.89 -20.49 23.86
N CYS A 299 7.88 -21.79 23.54
CA CYS A 299 8.11 -22.86 24.51
C CYS A 299 9.50 -22.76 25.14
N LEU A 300 10.54 -22.54 24.31
CA LEU A 300 11.91 -22.35 24.78
C LEU A 300 12.04 -21.17 25.75
N ARG A 301 11.35 -20.06 25.48
CA ARG A 301 11.40 -18.85 26.31
C ARG A 301 10.61 -18.96 27.61
N ARG A 302 9.48 -19.65 27.59
CA ARG A 302 8.47 -19.58 28.67
C ARG A 302 8.31 -20.87 29.48
N CYS A 303 8.51 -22.03 28.87
CA CYS A 303 8.20 -23.32 29.49
C CYS A 303 9.03 -24.49 28.89
N PRO A 304 10.37 -24.46 28.99
CA PRO A 304 11.23 -25.46 28.38
C PRO A 304 10.99 -26.89 28.92
N ASP A 305 10.63 -27.00 30.20
CA ASP A 305 10.45 -28.28 30.88
C ASP A 305 9.00 -28.80 30.83
N LYS A 306 8.12 -28.14 30.07
CA LYS A 306 6.70 -28.51 30.01
C LYS A 306 6.48 -29.69 29.08
N PHE A 307 5.73 -30.67 29.57
CA PHE A 307 5.31 -31.83 28.79
C PHE A 307 4.09 -31.51 27.91
N ASP A 308 4.02 -32.18 26.77
CA ASP A 308 2.88 -32.10 25.86
C ASP A 308 1.64 -32.73 26.50
N LEU A 309 0.49 -32.08 26.34
CA LEU A 309 -0.77 -32.59 26.90
C LEU A 309 -1.28 -33.86 26.21
N HIS A 310 -0.92 -34.04 24.93
CA HIS A 310 -1.34 -35.19 24.14
C HIS A 310 -0.37 -36.37 24.26
N GLU A 311 0.91 -36.09 24.50
CA GLU A 311 2.00 -37.05 24.70
C GLU A 311 2.77 -36.74 26.01
N PRO A 312 2.25 -37.14 27.18
CA PRO A 312 2.77 -36.69 28.49
C PRO A 312 4.23 -37.06 28.81
N LEU A 313 4.85 -37.95 28.04
CA LEU A 313 6.26 -38.33 28.19
C LEU A 313 7.21 -37.48 27.33
N ARG A 314 6.65 -36.59 26.52
CA ARG A 314 7.39 -35.79 25.55
C ARG A 314 7.34 -34.32 25.93
N LEU A 315 8.50 -33.66 25.92
CA LEU A 315 8.58 -32.23 26.16
C LEU A 315 8.00 -31.45 24.97
N LEU A 316 7.29 -30.35 25.24
CA LEU A 316 6.79 -29.44 24.19
C LEU A 316 7.91 -28.97 23.27
N ILE A 317 9.07 -28.63 23.82
CA ILE A 317 10.24 -28.17 23.03
C ILE A 317 10.81 -29.24 22.08
N SER A 318 10.46 -30.52 22.27
CA SER A 318 10.88 -31.61 21.40
C SER A 318 9.91 -31.88 20.25
N LEU A 319 8.76 -31.18 20.22
CA LEU A 319 7.83 -31.23 19.11
C LEU A 319 8.45 -30.54 17.89
N SER A 320 8.26 -31.12 16.71
CA SER A 320 8.58 -30.46 15.44
C SER A 320 7.65 -29.26 15.22
N TRP A 321 8.05 -28.34 14.32
CA TRP A 321 7.22 -27.20 13.93
C TRP A 321 5.83 -27.65 13.45
N PHE A 322 5.78 -28.80 12.77
CA PHE A 322 4.55 -29.37 12.24
C PHE A 322 3.65 -29.90 13.37
N GLU A 323 4.23 -30.56 14.36
CA GLU A 323 3.50 -31.08 15.53
C GLU A 323 2.95 -29.98 16.45
N HIS A 324 3.66 -28.86 16.57
CA HIS A 324 3.11 -27.66 17.22
C HIS A 324 1.94 -27.08 16.43
N LEU A 325 2.12 -26.92 15.11
CA LEU A 325 1.09 -26.40 14.23
C LEU A 325 -0.17 -27.28 14.28
N TRP A 326 0.02 -28.60 14.26
CA TRP A 326 -1.03 -29.61 14.35
C TRP A 326 -1.96 -29.41 15.55
N ARG A 327 -1.38 -29.08 16.70
CA ARG A 327 -2.09 -28.95 17.97
C ARG A 327 -2.80 -27.58 18.13
N ALA A 328 -2.42 -26.58 17.33
CA ALA A 328 -2.96 -25.22 17.41
C ALA A 328 -3.87 -24.83 16.24
N VAL A 329 -3.70 -25.45 15.07
CA VAL A 329 -4.45 -25.11 13.86
C VAL A 329 -5.80 -25.82 13.85
N HIS A 330 -6.83 -25.05 13.52
CA HIS A 330 -8.15 -25.56 13.24
C HIS A 330 -8.61 -25.10 11.86
N ALA A 331 -8.81 -26.07 10.98
CA ALA A 331 -9.41 -25.83 9.68
C ALA A 331 -10.91 -25.56 9.84
N CYS A 332 -11.41 -24.52 9.17
CA CYS A 332 -12.85 -24.28 9.09
C CYS A 332 -13.50 -25.29 8.12
N GLU A 333 -14.74 -25.67 8.42
CA GLU A 333 -15.48 -26.71 7.70
C GLU A 333 -15.52 -26.49 6.17
N TRP A 334 -15.70 -25.25 5.73
CA TRP A 334 -15.77 -24.90 4.30
C TRP A 334 -14.42 -25.07 3.59
N HIS A 335 -13.31 -24.64 4.20
CA HIS A 335 -11.97 -24.84 3.65
C HIS A 335 -11.66 -26.32 3.49
N THR A 336 -12.07 -27.13 4.46
CA THR A 336 -11.82 -28.56 4.40
C THR A 336 -12.66 -29.26 3.34
N VAL A 337 -13.97 -29.00 3.32
CA VAL A 337 -14.90 -29.73 2.48
C VAL A 337 -14.76 -29.32 1.01
N VAL A 338 -14.51 -28.04 0.72
CA VAL A 338 -14.46 -27.54 -0.66
C VAL A 338 -13.04 -27.44 -1.20
N ARG A 339 -12.08 -26.90 -0.43
CA ARG A 339 -10.73 -26.63 -0.95
C ARG A 339 -9.80 -27.83 -0.83
N ILE A 340 -9.78 -28.58 0.29
CA ILE A 340 -8.93 -29.78 0.40
C ILE A 340 -9.40 -30.87 -0.57
N MET A 341 -10.72 -31.12 -0.65
CA MET A 341 -11.25 -32.16 -1.55
C MET A 341 -10.98 -31.85 -3.03
N LYS A 342 -10.95 -30.56 -3.41
CA LYS A 342 -10.67 -30.12 -4.78
C LYS A 342 -9.19 -29.78 -5.03
N SER A 343 -8.31 -29.91 -4.03
CA SER A 343 -6.91 -29.59 -4.19
C SER A 343 -6.18 -30.66 -5.02
N ALA A 344 -5.11 -30.26 -5.69
CA ALA A 344 -4.22 -31.15 -6.41
C ALA A 344 -3.27 -31.96 -5.49
N ALA A 345 -3.38 -31.78 -4.17
CA ALA A 345 -2.56 -32.49 -3.19
C ALA A 345 -2.82 -34.01 -3.22
N THR A 346 -1.82 -34.79 -2.83
CA THR A 346 -1.88 -36.24 -2.73
C THR A 346 -2.81 -36.68 -1.59
N GLU A 347 -3.34 -37.91 -1.63
CA GLU A 347 -4.21 -38.41 -0.56
C GLU A 347 -3.56 -38.48 0.83
N PRO A 348 -2.26 -38.82 0.97
CA PRO A 348 -1.56 -38.71 2.25
C PRO A 348 -1.57 -37.27 2.80
N GLU A 349 -1.27 -36.27 1.95
CA GLU A 349 -1.30 -34.85 2.34
C GLU A 349 -2.73 -34.41 2.68
N LYS A 350 -3.72 -34.81 1.90
CA LYS A 350 -5.13 -34.54 2.19
C LYS A 350 -5.58 -35.20 3.50
N SER A 351 -5.08 -36.39 3.82
CA SER A 351 -5.37 -37.09 5.07
C SER A 351 -4.85 -36.31 6.28
N ILE A 352 -3.64 -35.77 6.17
CA ILE A 352 -3.05 -34.87 7.15
C ILE A 352 -3.90 -33.59 7.28
N MET A 353 -4.22 -32.92 6.18
CA MET A 353 -5.03 -31.69 6.24
C MET A 353 -6.44 -31.95 6.81
N ARG A 354 -7.02 -33.13 6.56
CA ARG A 354 -8.32 -33.55 7.13
C ARG A 354 -8.25 -33.85 8.63
N SER A 355 -7.11 -34.20 9.18
CA SER A 355 -7.03 -34.47 10.62
C SER A 355 -6.81 -33.18 11.46
N MET A 356 -6.56 -32.04 10.81
CA MET A 356 -6.55 -30.68 11.40
C MET A 356 -7.96 -30.05 11.54
N ILE A 357 -9.03 -30.83 11.32
CA ILE A 357 -10.42 -30.33 11.36
C ILE A 357 -10.96 -30.31 12.80
N ASN A 358 -11.66 -29.23 13.16
CA ASN A 358 -12.42 -29.13 14.41
C ASN A 358 -13.94 -29.23 14.14
N ALA A 359 -14.36 -30.35 13.56
CA ALA A 359 -15.76 -30.67 13.27
C ALA A 359 -15.96 -32.17 13.49
N SER A 360 -17.15 -32.56 13.98
CA SER A 360 -17.44 -33.98 14.16
C SER A 360 -17.34 -34.71 12.82
N ARG A 361 -16.84 -35.96 12.86
CA ARG A 361 -16.76 -36.84 11.68
C ARG A 361 -18.08 -36.88 10.91
N GLU A 362 -19.21 -36.88 11.61
CA GLU A 362 -20.55 -36.82 11.01
C GLU A 362 -20.80 -35.53 10.21
N LYS A 363 -20.37 -34.38 10.73
CA LYS A 363 -20.56 -33.10 10.05
C LYS A 363 -19.73 -33.03 8.76
N ILE A 364 -18.50 -33.53 8.80
CA ILE A 364 -17.62 -33.65 7.63
C ILE A 364 -18.27 -34.57 6.58
N LEU A 365 -18.76 -35.74 7.00
CA LEU A 365 -19.41 -36.70 6.10
C LEU A 365 -20.69 -36.14 5.47
N ARG A 366 -21.50 -35.37 6.21
CA ARG A 366 -22.70 -34.68 5.67
C ARG A 366 -22.32 -33.65 4.61
N SER A 367 -21.32 -32.82 4.88
CA SER A 367 -20.88 -31.77 3.95
C SER A 367 -20.21 -32.35 2.68
N VAL A 368 -19.50 -33.48 2.80
CA VAL A 368 -19.01 -34.27 1.65
C VAL A 368 -20.15 -34.87 0.82
N ALA A 369 -21.16 -35.46 1.48
CA ALA A 369 -22.33 -36.02 0.79
C ALA A 369 -23.11 -34.95 0.02
N GLN A 370 -23.30 -33.76 0.60
CA GLN A 370 -23.96 -32.63 -0.07
C GLN A 370 -23.21 -32.17 -1.34
N LEU A 371 -21.88 -32.13 -1.31
CA LEU A 371 -21.07 -31.79 -2.50
C LEU A 371 -21.13 -32.87 -3.60
N GLN A 372 -21.17 -34.14 -3.23
CA GLN A 372 -21.30 -35.24 -4.20
C GLN A 372 -22.68 -35.24 -4.87
N VAL A 373 -23.73 -34.84 -4.16
CA VAL A 373 -25.08 -34.66 -4.72
C VAL A 373 -25.11 -33.44 -5.65
N GLY A 374 -24.50 -32.32 -5.27
CA GLY A 374 -24.38 -31.14 -6.14
C GLY A 374 -23.57 -31.37 -7.43
N SER A 375 -22.54 -32.23 -7.36
CA SER A 375 -21.76 -32.67 -8.52
C SER A 375 -22.57 -33.52 -9.50
N LYS A 376 -23.48 -34.38 -9.00
CA LYS A 376 -24.35 -35.20 -9.85
C LYS A 376 -25.47 -34.39 -10.51
N ALA A 377 -25.98 -33.35 -9.84
CA ALA A 377 -26.96 -32.44 -10.43
C ALA A 377 -26.36 -31.55 -11.54
N ALA A 378 -25.06 -31.22 -11.47
CA ALA A 378 -24.35 -30.45 -12.50
C ALA A 378 -23.87 -31.27 -13.71
N GLN A 379 -23.91 -32.61 -13.62
CA GLN A 379 -23.57 -33.53 -14.72
C GLN A 379 -24.80 -34.11 -15.43
N GLY A 380 -26.00 -33.65 -15.05
CA GLY A 380 -27.28 -34.02 -15.65
C GLY A 380 -28.05 -32.80 -16.17
N VAL A 381 -27.40 -31.97 -16.99
CA VAL A 381 -28.02 -31.01 -17.93
C VAL A 381 -27.23 -31.03 -19.23
#